data_AF-A0A2R8BIT1-F1
#
_entry.id   AF-A0A2R8BIT1-F1
#
_cell.length_a   1.000
_cell.length_b   1.000
_cell.length_c   1.000
_cell.angle_alpha   90.00
_cell.angle_beta   90.00
_cell.angle_gamma   90.00
#
_symmetry.space_group_name_H-M   'P 1'
#
loop_
_entity.id
_entity.type
_entity.pdbx_description
1 polymer ?
#
loop_
_entity_poly.entity_id
_entity_poly.type
_entity_poly.pdbx_seq_one_letter_code
_entity_poly.pdbx_strand_id
1 'polypeptide(L)'
;MTPEHWQAVLSRIGAEAPADLDEEVSPKIRPRKGAGLSVWNDGTPPPSPRLWDRPEAGLSQIGIRIDDTFAGEEIAVALRLAAAALERGVVPLILAVGDGPVFLERFGFRVERFVGDSADDRAAWEAEMTAFWDLALIIDARDVVVFG
;
A
#
# COMPACT_ATOMS: atom_id res chain seq x y z
N MET A 1 -8.31 -2.75 -9.02
CA MET A 1 -9.28 -2.12 -8.10
C MET A 1 -10.39 -1.47 -8.93
N THR A 2 -11.63 -1.35 -8.43
CA THR A 2 -12.77 -0.81 -9.21
C THR A 2 -13.15 0.61 -8.77
N PRO A 3 -13.93 1.38 -9.56
CA PRO A 3 -14.42 2.69 -9.14
C PRO A 3 -15.21 2.67 -7.82
N GLU A 4 -16.01 1.62 -7.57
CA GLU A 4 -16.78 1.45 -6.34
C GLU A 4 -15.88 1.28 -5.13
N HIS A 5 -14.74 0.60 -5.30
CA HIS A 5 -13.71 0.51 -4.26
C HIS A 5 -13.18 1.90 -3.90
N TRP A 6 -12.88 2.74 -4.89
CA TRP A 6 -12.36 4.09 -4.64
C TRP A 6 -13.40 5.05 -4.06
N GLN A 7 -14.68 4.92 -4.41
CA GLN A 7 -15.76 5.62 -3.71
C GLN A 7 -15.86 5.21 -2.24
N ALA A 8 -15.68 3.92 -1.93
CA ALA A 8 -15.63 3.44 -0.56
C ALA A 8 -14.35 3.88 0.19
N VAL A 9 -13.23 4.07 -0.51
CA VAL A 9 -12.03 4.69 0.08
C VAL A 9 -12.33 6.15 0.43
N LEU A 10 -12.88 6.94 -0.51
CA LEU A 10 -13.24 8.33 -0.26
C LEU A 10 -14.17 8.51 0.95
N SER A 11 -15.17 7.65 1.11
CA SER A 11 -16.12 7.77 2.23
C SER A 11 -15.51 7.48 3.59
N ARG A 12 -14.35 6.80 3.65
CA ARG A 12 -13.61 6.54 4.89
C ARG A 12 -12.62 7.65 5.25
N ILE A 13 -12.32 8.55 4.32
CA ILE A 13 -11.36 9.63 4.58
C ILE A 13 -12.06 10.71 5.41
N GLY A 14 -11.70 10.78 6.67
CA GLY A 14 -12.22 11.75 7.63
C GLY A 14 -11.15 12.15 8.64
N ALA A 15 -11.37 13.29 9.30
CA ALA A 15 -10.46 13.81 10.31
C ALA A 15 -10.41 12.97 11.59
N GLU A 16 -11.50 12.28 11.90
CA GLU A 16 -11.57 11.42 13.09
C GLU A 16 -10.75 10.15 12.90
N ALA A 17 -9.95 9.80 13.90
CA ALA A 17 -9.30 8.50 13.99
C ALA A 17 -10.37 7.40 14.15
N PRO A 18 -10.16 6.17 13.64
CA PRO A 18 -11.05 5.07 13.93
C PRO A 18 -10.96 4.81 15.44
N ALA A 19 -12.07 4.39 16.05
CA ALA A 19 -12.03 3.97 17.45
C ALA A 19 -11.01 2.84 17.60
N ASP A 20 -10.10 2.96 18.57
CA ASP A 20 -9.20 1.89 18.94
C ASP A 20 -9.99 0.84 19.73
N LEU A 21 -10.44 -0.20 19.04
CA LEU A 21 -11.21 -1.28 19.65
C LEU A 21 -10.35 -2.11 20.62
N ASP A 22 -9.01 -2.03 20.52
CA ASP A 22 -8.11 -2.70 21.46
C ASP A 22 -8.05 -1.93 22.80
N GLU A 23 -8.32 -0.62 22.82
CA GLU A 23 -8.54 0.15 24.05
C GLU A 23 -9.91 -0.17 24.69
N GLU A 24 -10.95 -0.38 23.88
CA GLU A 24 -12.31 -0.69 24.36
C GLU A 24 -12.51 -2.15 24.81
N VAL A 25 -11.76 -3.10 24.24
CA VAL A 25 -11.87 -4.53 24.50
C VAL A 25 -10.62 -5.05 25.24
N SER A 26 -10.33 -4.49 26.41
CA SER A 26 -9.32 -5.11 27.29
C SER A 26 -9.93 -6.30 28.05
N PRO A 27 -9.58 -7.53 27.64
CA PRO A 27 -8.70 -8.32 28.49
C PRO A 27 -7.38 -8.54 27.77
N LYS A 28 -6.28 -8.49 28.52
CA LYS A 28 -4.90 -8.71 28.05
C LYS A 28 -4.75 -10.09 27.39
N ILE A 29 -5.09 -10.21 26.09
CA ILE A 29 -4.78 -11.39 25.29
C ILE A 29 -3.29 -11.31 25.01
N ARG A 30 -2.51 -12.12 25.72
CA ARG A 30 -1.07 -12.25 25.44
C ARG A 30 -0.93 -12.84 24.04
N PRO A 31 -0.12 -12.25 23.14
CA PRO A 31 0.16 -12.88 21.86
C PRO A 31 0.73 -14.28 22.11
N ARG A 32 0.10 -15.29 21.51
CA ARG A 32 0.55 -16.67 21.64
C ARG A 32 1.85 -16.79 20.85
N LYS A 33 2.99 -16.82 21.56
CA LYS A 33 4.31 -17.03 20.95
C LYS A 33 4.27 -18.37 20.18
N GLY A 34 4.36 -18.32 18.85
CA GLY A 34 4.49 -19.51 18.02
C GLY A 34 3.34 -19.88 17.08
N ALA A 35 2.42 -18.97 16.73
CA ALA A 35 1.57 -19.18 15.55
C ALA A 35 2.30 -18.75 14.27
N GLY A 36 3.48 -19.32 14.03
CA GLY A 36 4.13 -19.20 12.73
C GLY A 36 3.28 -19.91 11.68
N LEU A 37 3.11 -19.27 10.52
CA LEU A 37 2.55 -19.94 9.33
C LEU A 37 3.32 -21.25 9.13
N SER A 38 2.56 -22.35 9.11
CA SER A 38 3.09 -23.70 9.01
C SER A 38 4.13 -23.83 7.90
N VAL A 39 5.24 -24.46 8.27
CA VAL A 39 6.30 -25.07 7.45
C VAL A 39 5.87 -25.27 5.99
N TRP A 40 6.50 -24.52 5.08
CA TRP A 40 6.50 -24.84 3.67
C TRP A 40 7.37 -26.10 3.50
N ASN A 41 6.78 -27.21 3.04
CA ASN A 41 7.57 -28.39 2.68
C ASN A 41 8.39 -28.09 1.42
N ASP A 42 9.64 -28.58 1.38
CA ASP A 42 10.64 -28.47 0.29
C ASP A 42 10.20 -28.97 -1.11
N GLY A 43 8.94 -29.38 -1.28
CA GLY A 43 8.35 -29.74 -2.56
C GLY A 43 7.74 -28.54 -3.28
N THR A 44 8.46 -27.42 -3.37
CA THR A 44 7.94 -26.19 -3.98
C THR A 44 7.65 -26.45 -5.47
N PRO A 45 6.37 -26.45 -5.92
CA PRO A 45 6.10 -26.52 -7.34
C PRO A 45 6.72 -25.29 -8.02
N PRO A 46 7.30 -25.42 -9.23
CA PRO A 46 7.85 -24.28 -9.93
C PRO A 46 6.74 -23.23 -10.11
N PRO A 47 7.06 -21.92 -9.98
CA PRO A 47 6.07 -20.87 -10.16
C PRO A 47 5.44 -21.02 -11.54
N SER A 48 4.11 -20.89 -11.61
CA SER A 48 3.37 -21.01 -12.87
C SER A 48 3.95 -20.03 -13.88
N PRO A 49 4.28 -20.45 -15.11
CA PRO A 49 4.75 -19.53 -16.15
C PRO A 49 3.68 -18.51 -16.55
N ARG A 50 2.43 -18.74 -16.15
CA ARG A 50 1.28 -17.84 -16.38
C ARG A 50 0.88 -17.07 -15.12
N LEU A 51 1.68 -17.11 -14.05
CA LEU A 51 1.43 -16.32 -12.85
C LEU A 51 1.35 -14.81 -13.18
N TRP A 52 2.01 -14.42 -14.26
CA TRP A 52 2.14 -13.04 -14.72
C TRP A 52 1.38 -12.73 -16.02
N ASP A 53 0.62 -13.70 -16.57
CA ASP A 53 -0.25 -13.45 -17.72
C ASP A 53 -1.43 -12.59 -17.24
N ARG A 54 -1.32 -11.27 -17.39
CA ARG A 54 -2.43 -10.35 -17.14
C ARG A 54 -3.12 -10.01 -18.46
N PRO A 55 -4.47 -10.12 -18.54
CA PRO A 55 -5.20 -9.45 -19.61
C PRO A 55 -4.89 -7.94 -19.51
N GLU A 56 -4.76 -7.26 -20.66
CA GLU A 56 -4.49 -5.81 -20.71
C GLU A 56 -5.37 -5.08 -19.69
N ALA A 57 -4.74 -4.57 -18.64
CA ALA A 57 -5.44 -4.01 -17.50
C ALA A 57 -5.88 -2.59 -17.84
N GLY A 58 -7.19 -2.35 -17.87
CA GLY A 58 -7.78 -1.05 -18.23
C GLY A 58 -7.53 0.10 -17.24
N LEU A 59 -6.69 -0.07 -16.22
CA LEU A 59 -6.33 0.97 -15.24
C LEU A 59 -4.81 0.94 -15.01
N SER A 60 -4.17 2.11 -15.13
CA SER A 60 -2.73 2.25 -14.95
C SER A 60 -2.39 2.30 -13.46
N GLN A 61 -1.47 1.44 -13.01
CA GLN A 61 -1.03 1.41 -11.61
C GLN A 61 0.14 2.37 -11.43
N ILE A 62 0.14 3.13 -10.35
CA ILE A 62 1.22 4.08 -10.03
C ILE A 62 1.75 3.80 -8.62
N GLY A 63 3.07 3.77 -8.47
CA GLY A 63 3.71 3.68 -7.17
C GLY A 63 3.78 5.06 -6.51
N ILE A 64 3.42 5.14 -5.24
CA ILE A 64 3.52 6.35 -4.42
C ILE A 64 4.55 6.09 -3.33
N ARG A 65 5.74 6.65 -3.52
CA ARG A 65 6.86 6.52 -2.59
C ARG A 65 6.61 7.35 -1.33
N ILE A 66 6.79 6.73 -0.17
CA ILE A 66 6.74 7.37 1.15
C ILE A 66 8.01 7.02 1.89
N ASP A 67 8.91 8.00 1.99
CA ASP A 67 10.22 7.86 2.64
C ASP A 67 10.19 8.26 4.12
N ASP A 68 9.40 9.28 4.44
CA ASP A 68 9.18 9.77 5.79
C ASP A 68 7.68 9.95 6.01
N THR A 69 7.24 9.90 7.27
CA THR A 69 5.85 10.17 7.62
C THR A 69 5.51 11.65 7.39
N PHE A 70 4.46 11.94 6.60
CA PHE A 70 3.98 13.30 6.36
C PHE A 70 3.01 13.78 7.44
N ALA A 71 3.51 13.94 8.66
CA ALA A 71 2.70 14.24 9.83
C ALA A 71 1.81 15.48 9.61
N GLY A 72 0.49 15.28 9.56
CA GLY A 72 -0.52 16.32 9.40
C GLY A 72 -1.03 16.53 7.96
N GLU A 73 -0.47 15.87 6.96
CA GLU A 73 -0.89 15.97 5.55
C GLU A 73 -1.54 14.70 5.01
N GLU A 74 -1.66 13.64 5.83
CA GLU A 74 -2.06 12.30 5.40
C GLU A 74 -3.46 12.27 4.81
N ILE A 75 -4.39 13.03 5.38
CA ILE A 75 -5.77 13.15 4.89
C ILE A 75 -5.79 13.84 3.52
N ALA A 76 -5.01 14.91 3.36
CA ALA A 76 -4.95 15.65 2.10
C ALA A 76 -4.33 14.79 0.99
N VAL A 77 -3.28 14.03 1.31
CA VAL A 77 -2.67 13.06 0.39
C VAL A 77 -3.68 11.95 0.04
N ALA A 78 -4.34 11.35 1.02
CA ALA A 78 -5.33 10.31 0.80
C ALA A 78 -6.47 10.78 -0.12
N LEU A 79 -7.00 11.99 0.12
CA LEU A 79 -8.05 12.59 -0.71
C LEU A 79 -7.59 12.77 -2.15
N ARG A 80 -6.40 13.33 -2.36
CA ARG A 80 -5.85 13.57 -3.71
C ARG A 80 -5.61 12.27 -4.46
N LEU A 81 -5.06 11.24 -3.80
CA LEU A 81 -4.83 9.95 -4.42
C LEU A 81 -6.14 9.24 -4.78
N ALA A 82 -7.13 9.27 -3.89
CA ALA A 82 -8.45 8.68 -4.17
C ALA A 82 -9.21 9.44 -5.27
N ALA A 83 -9.10 10.77 -5.30
CA ALA A 83 -9.64 11.59 -6.39
C ALA A 83 -8.96 11.28 -7.73
N ALA A 84 -7.63 11.19 -7.75
CA ALA A 84 -6.88 10.79 -8.94
C ALA A 84 -7.32 9.42 -9.44
N ALA A 85 -7.58 8.47 -8.53
CA ALA A 85 -8.03 7.14 -8.92
C ALA A 85 -9.40 7.13 -9.60
N LEU A 86 -10.34 7.97 -9.15
CA LEU A 86 -11.66 8.10 -9.74
C LEU A 86 -11.66 8.92 -11.04
N GLU A 87 -10.92 10.02 -11.07
CA GLU A 87 -10.93 10.96 -12.20
C GLU A 87 -10.06 10.49 -13.37
N ARG A 88 -8.91 9.89 -13.07
CA ARG A 88 -7.87 9.54 -14.06
C ARG A 88 -7.76 8.04 -14.30
N GLY A 89 -8.51 7.22 -13.56
CA GLY A 89 -8.43 5.76 -13.68
C GLY A 89 -7.06 5.19 -13.32
N VAL A 90 -6.32 5.89 -12.45
CA VAL A 90 -5.04 5.38 -11.92
C VAL A 90 -5.28 4.61 -10.62
N VAL A 91 -4.42 3.65 -10.33
CA VAL A 91 -4.51 2.84 -9.11
C VAL A 91 -3.27 3.09 -8.29
N PRO A 92 -3.32 3.97 -7.27
CA PRO A 92 -2.18 4.24 -6.41
C PRO A 92 -1.87 3.04 -5.52
N LEU A 93 -0.62 2.60 -5.58
CA LEU A 93 -0.01 1.62 -4.69
C LEU A 93 1.04 2.33 -3.84
N ILE A 94 0.91 2.24 -2.52
CA ILE A 94 1.81 2.93 -1.61
C ILE A 94 3.07 2.09 -1.41
N LEU A 95 4.23 2.67 -1.66
CA LEU A 95 5.54 2.07 -1.48
C LEU A 95 6.22 2.75 -0.30
N ALA A 96 6.12 2.13 0.87
CA ALA A 96 6.59 2.70 2.12
C ALA A 96 7.98 2.17 2.50
N VAL A 97 8.83 3.06 2.98
CA VAL A 97 10.15 2.73 3.50
C VAL A 97 10.13 2.68 5.02
N GLY A 98 10.68 1.61 5.59
CA GLY A 98 10.80 1.41 7.03
C GLY A 98 9.53 0.90 7.72
N ASP A 99 9.64 0.71 9.04
CA ASP A 99 8.60 0.10 9.87
C ASP A 99 7.59 1.11 10.45
N GLY A 100 7.66 2.37 10.01
CA GLY A 100 6.81 3.45 10.48
C GLY A 100 5.34 3.28 10.06
N PRO A 101 4.39 3.87 10.80
CA PRO A 101 2.99 3.92 10.39
C PRO A 101 2.85 4.81 9.15
N VAL A 102 2.27 4.25 8.09
CA VAL A 102 2.01 4.97 6.83
C VAL A 102 0.65 5.68 6.88
N PHE A 103 -0.21 5.25 7.82
CA PHE A 103 -1.59 5.69 8.05
C PHE A 103 -2.56 5.48 6.88
N LEU A 104 -2.12 5.45 5.62
CA LEU A 104 -2.98 5.32 4.46
C LEU A 104 -3.73 3.97 4.38
N GLU A 105 -3.19 2.90 4.97
CA GLU A 105 -3.85 1.58 5.03
C GLU A 105 -5.26 1.66 5.62
N ARG A 106 -5.46 2.53 6.61
CA ARG A 106 -6.75 2.67 7.31
C ARG A 106 -7.88 3.15 6.38
N PHE A 107 -7.54 3.87 5.32
CA PHE A 107 -8.50 4.36 4.34
C PHE A 107 -8.80 3.31 3.26
N GLY A 108 -8.02 2.22 3.23
CA GLY A 108 -8.14 1.13 2.25
C GLY A 108 -7.10 1.18 1.14
N PHE A 109 -6.06 2.01 1.26
CA PHE A 109 -4.92 1.96 0.34
C PHE A 109 -4.13 0.68 0.56
N ARG A 110 -3.59 0.14 -0.52
CA ARG A 110 -2.63 -0.95 -0.45
C ARG A 110 -1.23 -0.39 -0.23
N VAL A 111 -0.53 -0.94 0.76
CA VAL A 111 0.84 -0.59 1.13
C VAL A 111 1.74 -1.80 0.96
N GLU A 112 2.83 -1.62 0.23
CA GLU A 112 3.97 -2.53 0.18
C GLU A 112 5.13 -1.88 0.94
N ARG A 113 5.79 -2.64 1.82
CA ARG A 113 6.85 -2.15 2.70
C ARG A 113 8.21 -2.64 2.25
N PHE A 114 9.17 -1.73 2.21
CA PHE A 114 10.58 -2.04 2.08
C PHE A 114 11.24 -2.17 3.46
N VAL A 115 11.92 -3.29 3.69
CA VAL A 115 12.55 -3.67 4.98
C VAL A 115 14.07 -3.89 4.80
N GLY A 116 14.71 -3.17 3.88
CA GLY A 116 16.15 -3.25 3.64
C GLY A 116 16.93 -2.06 4.19
N ASP A 117 18.25 -2.22 4.29
CA ASP A 117 19.16 -1.24 4.92
C ASP A 117 19.92 -0.36 3.90
N SER A 118 19.85 -0.65 2.59
CA SER A 118 20.60 0.08 1.56
C SER A 118 19.74 0.64 0.44
N ALA A 119 20.25 1.70 -0.21
CA ALA A 119 19.60 2.32 -1.36
C ALA A 119 19.61 1.41 -2.61
N ASP A 120 20.63 0.56 -2.76
CA ASP A 120 20.70 -0.41 -3.87
C ASP A 120 19.64 -1.50 -3.70
N ASP A 121 19.42 -1.97 -2.46
CA ASP A 121 18.34 -2.91 -2.13
C ASP A 121 16.97 -2.30 -2.41
N ARG A 122 16.82 -1.00 -2.15
CA ARG A 122 15.59 -0.27 -2.42
C ARG A 122 15.30 -0.16 -3.92
N ALA A 123 16.29 0.20 -4.74
CA ALA A 123 16.08 0.32 -6.18
C ALA A 123 15.73 -1.04 -6.82
N ALA A 124 16.38 -2.12 -6.36
CA ALA A 124 16.03 -3.48 -6.78
C ALA A 124 14.61 -3.86 -6.36
N TRP A 125 14.22 -3.54 -5.12
CA TRP A 125 12.86 -3.76 -4.63
C TRP A 125 11.81 -2.94 -5.40
N GLU A 126 12.06 -1.66 -5.68
CA GLU A 126 11.16 -0.83 -6.48
C GLU A 126 11.01 -1.40 -7.90
N ALA A 127 12.09 -1.91 -8.52
CA ALA A 127 12.01 -2.57 -9.81
C ALA A 127 11.19 -3.87 -9.77
N GLU A 128 11.33 -4.66 -8.69
CA GLU A 128 10.50 -5.85 -8.47
C GLU A 128 9.03 -5.46 -8.28
N MET A 129 8.73 -4.44 -7.48
CA MET A 129 7.37 -3.94 -7.29
C MET A 129 6.78 -3.39 -8.59
N THR A 130 7.57 -2.69 -9.39
CA THR A 130 7.17 -2.22 -10.72
C THR A 130 6.78 -3.39 -11.61
N ALA A 131 7.59 -4.44 -11.67
CA ALA A 131 7.28 -5.62 -12.49
C ALA A 131 6.08 -6.41 -11.93
N PHE A 132 6.04 -6.61 -10.61
CA PHE A 132 4.98 -7.34 -9.93
C PHE A 132 3.64 -6.66 -10.09
N TRP A 133 3.58 -5.34 -9.86
CA TRP A 133 2.35 -4.56 -9.92
C TRP A 133 2.06 -4.00 -11.30
N ASP A 134 2.97 -4.10 -12.27
CA ASP A 134 2.82 -3.42 -13.57
C ASP A 134 2.65 -1.90 -13.38
N LEU A 135 3.55 -1.31 -12.60
CA LEU A 135 3.53 0.13 -12.31
C LEU A 135 4.02 0.91 -13.53
N ALA A 136 3.25 1.88 -13.99
CA ALA A 136 3.67 2.76 -15.07
C ALA A 136 4.78 3.72 -14.65
N LEU A 137 4.78 4.14 -13.38
CA LEU A 137 5.76 5.05 -12.79
C LEU A 137 5.68 5.00 -11.26
N ILE A 138 6.75 5.48 -10.62
CA ILE A 138 6.80 5.73 -9.17
C ILE A 138 7.07 7.22 -8.95
N ILE A 139 6.24 7.88 -8.16
CA ILE A 139 6.38 9.30 -7.77
C ILE A 139 6.52 9.45 -6.27
N ASP A 140 7.08 10.57 -5.83
CA ASP A 140 7.16 10.91 -4.41
C ASP A 140 5.81 11.41 -3.90
N ALA A 141 5.42 11.00 -2.70
CA ALA A 141 4.21 11.49 -2.05
C ALA A 141 4.23 13.01 -1.79
N ARG A 142 5.41 13.62 -1.63
CA ARG A 142 5.57 15.08 -1.54
C ARG A 142 5.06 15.78 -2.80
N ASP A 143 5.28 15.18 -3.96
CA ASP A 143 4.81 15.75 -5.23
C ASP A 143 3.28 15.73 -5.30
N VAL A 144 2.63 14.72 -4.71
CA VAL A 144 1.16 14.60 -4.66
C VAL A 144 0.54 15.78 -3.91
N VAL A 145 1.19 16.30 -2.87
CA VAL A 145 0.71 17.48 -2.12
C VAL A 145 0.68 18.73 -3.00
N VAL A 146 1.63 18.84 -3.94
CA VAL A 146 1.83 20.01 -4.80
C VAL A 146 0.89 20.04 -6.01
N PHE A 147 0.35 18.88 -6.44
CA PHE A 147 -0.56 18.79 -7.59
C PHE A 147 -2.02 19.22 -7.33
N GLY A 148 -2.32 19.82 -6.16
CA GLY A 148 -3.66 20.30 -5.79
C GLY A 148 -3.81 21.81 -5.80
#